data_AF-A0A1Y5RRG3-F1
#
_entry.id   AF-A0A1Y5RRG3-F1
#
_cell.length_a   1.000
_cell.length_b   1.000
_cell.length_c   1.000
_cell.angle_alpha   90.00
_cell.angle_beta   90.00
_cell.angle_gamma   90.00
#
_symmetry.space_group_name_H-M   'P 1'
#
loop_
_entity.id
_entity.type
_entity.pdbx_description
1 polymer ?
#
loop_
_entity_poly.entity_id
_entity_poly.type
_entity_poly.pdbx_seq_one_letter_code
_entity_poly.pdbx_strand_id
1 'polypeptide(L)'
;MVSSVTGPGETGGSASTGSLFFYGTLRFIPLLELVLGRKLPEGQLVETRLPDHRAYAVSGEIFPMIVQSPGGAAEGLLCRGVDAADIERLRFYEGGFDFDLRPCRLENGEEALVFFPDSAQWVPGAPWDLEAWAQAHGEVTLLAAREVMGYYGRFTPQEVARRFPMIRNRAWSRILARGKAPVKIGSGKGLDDVEILSSERVYSSFFALDEIALRFRKFSGAQSRPITREVFVGTDAIIVLPYDPKRDRVLVVEQIRMGPFVRGAEVLWMLEPVAGLIDLGESPEAAARRETLEETGIALGQLHLVSRAYPSPGATTEFYHTYVGLADLPDDAGGVAGLASEEEDIRSHILGFDALMEVVESGEAQTGPLVMAALWLARNRDALRAGA
;
A
#
# COMPACT_ATOMS: atom_id res chain seq x y z
N MET A 1 -31.26 40.94 52.51
CA MET A 1 -30.77 39.72 53.16
C MET A 1 -30.07 38.90 52.11
N VAL A 2 -28.76 38.75 52.28
CA VAL A 2 -27.86 37.97 51.46
C VAL A 2 -28.10 36.49 51.75
N SER A 3 -28.21 35.65 50.72
CA SER A 3 -27.91 34.22 50.87
C SER A 3 -27.22 33.74 49.60
N SER A 4 -25.91 33.59 49.75
CA SER A 4 -24.98 32.92 48.85
C SER A 4 -25.31 31.44 48.68
N VAL A 5 -25.31 30.95 47.44
CA VAL A 5 -25.16 29.52 47.15
C VAL A 5 -23.89 29.38 46.31
N THR A 6 -22.90 28.76 46.94
CA THR A 6 -21.61 28.36 46.39
C THR A 6 -21.80 27.21 45.39
N GLY A 7 -21.29 27.37 44.17
CA GLY A 7 -21.14 26.27 43.22
C GLY A 7 -19.96 25.37 43.62
N PRO A 8 -20.02 24.05 43.33
CA PRO A 8 -18.94 23.13 43.64
C PRO A 8 -17.74 23.41 42.73
N GLY A 9 -16.55 23.34 43.33
CA GLY A 9 -15.29 23.69 42.71
C GLY A 9 -14.95 22.87 41.48
N GLU A 10 -14.32 23.55 40.53
CA GLU A 10 -13.54 22.94 39.47
C GLU A 10 -12.44 22.08 40.10
N THR A 11 -12.66 20.77 40.16
CA THR A 11 -11.56 19.82 40.32
C THR A 11 -10.81 19.80 39.00
N GLY A 12 -9.71 20.55 38.95
CA GLY A 12 -8.68 20.38 37.93
C GLY A 12 -8.20 18.93 37.98
N GLY A 13 -8.69 18.12 37.04
CA GLY A 13 -8.19 16.78 36.80
C GLY A 13 -6.75 16.89 36.31
N SER A 14 -5.79 16.61 37.20
CA SER A 14 -4.47 16.17 36.77
C SER A 14 -4.69 14.99 35.82
N ALA A 15 -4.40 15.19 34.54
CA ALA A 15 -4.31 14.07 33.60
C ALA A 15 -3.30 13.09 34.20
N SER A 16 -3.75 11.89 34.56
CA SER A 16 -2.87 10.88 35.14
C SER A 16 -1.82 10.51 34.09
N THR A 17 -0.59 10.95 34.27
CA THR A 17 0.52 10.59 33.40
C THR A 17 0.95 9.16 33.74
N GLY A 18 1.05 8.33 32.70
CA GLY A 18 1.47 6.94 32.80
C GLY A 18 2.84 6.70 32.16
N SER A 19 3.31 5.46 32.28
CA SER A 19 4.49 4.97 31.56
C SER A 19 4.07 3.84 30.63
N LEU A 20 4.57 3.85 29.39
CA LEU A 20 4.44 2.74 28.46
C LEU A 20 5.80 2.15 28.12
N PHE A 21 5.84 0.84 27.89
CA PHE A 21 7.01 0.17 27.35
C PHE A 21 6.72 -0.32 25.94
N PHE A 22 7.55 0.12 25.00
CA PHE A 22 7.46 -0.22 23.58
C PHE A 22 8.53 -1.26 23.22
N TYR A 23 8.10 -2.35 22.61
CA TYR A 23 8.98 -3.28 21.89
C TYR A 23 8.67 -3.19 20.38
N GLY A 24 9.41 -3.94 19.56
CA GLY A 24 9.03 -4.07 18.15
C GLY A 24 9.18 -2.78 17.36
N THR A 25 8.24 -2.50 16.47
CA THR A 25 8.29 -1.37 15.51
C THR A 25 8.17 -0.01 16.18
N LEU A 26 7.41 0.12 17.27
CA LEU A 26 7.30 1.39 18.02
C LEU A 26 8.59 1.77 18.76
N ARG A 27 9.63 0.92 18.77
CA ARG A 27 10.99 1.34 19.14
C ARG A 27 11.63 2.26 18.09
N PHE A 28 11.13 2.27 16.86
CA PHE A 28 11.58 3.17 15.82
C PHE A 28 11.01 4.57 16.08
N ILE A 29 11.84 5.46 16.66
CA ILE A 29 11.42 6.78 17.15
C ILE A 29 10.63 7.59 16.10
N PRO A 30 11.03 7.66 14.81
CA PRO A 30 10.23 8.38 13.82
C PRO A 30 8.79 7.88 13.68
N LEU A 31 8.56 6.57 13.86
CA LEU A 31 7.23 5.98 13.84
C LEU A 31 6.47 6.33 15.11
N LEU A 32 7.10 6.17 16.28
CA LEU A 32 6.46 6.50 17.55
C LEU A 32 6.02 7.96 17.61
N GLU A 33 6.89 8.90 17.24
CA GLU A 33 6.55 10.33 17.19
C GLU A 33 5.44 10.65 16.19
N LEU A 34 5.39 9.95 15.05
CA LEU A 34 4.30 10.08 14.07
C LEU A 34 2.97 9.60 14.67
N VAL A 35 2.97 8.44 15.32
CA VAL A 35 1.78 7.89 15.98
C VAL A 35 1.34 8.83 17.11
N LEU A 36 2.24 9.33 17.94
CA LEU A 36 1.92 10.29 19.00
C LEU A 36 1.53 11.67 18.46
N GLY A 37 1.90 12.01 17.23
CA GLY A 37 1.63 13.33 16.64
C GLY A 37 2.46 14.45 17.25
N ARG A 38 3.54 14.12 17.98
CA ARG A 38 4.43 15.07 18.65
C ARG A 38 5.85 14.53 18.73
N LYS A 39 6.82 15.43 18.84
CA LYS A 39 8.20 15.07 19.17
C LYS A 39 8.30 14.63 20.63
N LEU A 40 9.19 13.67 20.89
CA LEU A 40 9.49 13.20 22.23
C LEU A 40 10.69 13.99 22.79
N PRO A 41 10.53 14.75 23.88
CA PRO A 41 11.66 15.40 24.55
C PRO A 41 12.79 14.43 24.92
N GLU A 42 14.00 14.97 24.96
CA GLU A 42 15.18 14.24 25.41
C GLU A 42 14.98 13.70 26.84
N GLY A 43 15.38 12.44 27.07
CA GLY A 43 15.22 11.76 28.36
C GLY A 43 13.82 11.21 28.65
N GLN A 44 12.81 11.45 27.79
CA GLN A 44 11.48 10.85 27.94
C GLN A 44 11.51 9.34 27.67
N LEU A 45 12.43 8.88 26.82
CA LEU A 45 12.66 7.48 26.48
C LEU A 45 13.89 6.94 27.20
N VAL A 46 13.78 5.77 27.83
CA VAL A 46 14.88 5.04 28.46
C VAL A 46 14.91 3.60 27.98
N GLU A 47 16.07 3.13 27.54
CA GLU A 47 16.28 1.73 27.18
C GLU A 47 16.15 0.84 28.42
N THR A 48 15.37 -0.22 28.30
CA THR A 48 15.21 -1.24 29.33
C THR A 48 14.67 -2.53 28.72
N ARG A 49 14.34 -3.52 29.54
CA ARG A 49 13.86 -4.82 29.10
C ARG A 49 12.64 -5.25 29.88
N LEU A 50 11.77 -5.99 29.19
CA LEU A 50 10.68 -6.74 29.81
C LEU A 50 11.16 -8.18 30.07
N PRO A 51 11.36 -8.60 31.34
CA PRO A 51 11.77 -9.95 31.67
C PRO A 51 10.72 -10.99 31.28
N ASP A 52 11.16 -12.24 31.13
CA ASP A 52 10.36 -13.43 30.78
C ASP A 52 9.59 -13.32 29.46
N HIS A 53 10.04 -12.44 28.57
CA HIS A 53 9.45 -12.22 27.26
C HIS A 53 10.52 -12.13 26.18
N ARG A 54 10.14 -12.36 24.93
CA ARG A 54 10.98 -12.12 23.73
C ARG A 54 10.12 -11.62 22.59
N ALA A 55 10.69 -10.74 21.76
CA ALA A 55 10.06 -10.27 20.54
C ALA A 55 10.50 -11.12 19.35
N TYR A 56 9.55 -11.50 18.49
CA TYR A 56 9.76 -12.25 17.26
C TYR A 56 9.07 -11.51 16.11
N ALA A 57 9.57 -11.66 14.89
CA ALA A 57 8.80 -11.31 13.70
C ALA A 57 7.59 -12.25 13.58
N VAL A 58 6.47 -11.75 13.09
CA VAL A 58 5.34 -12.62 12.70
C VAL A 58 5.64 -13.22 11.33
N SER A 59 5.42 -14.54 11.18
CA SER A 59 5.69 -15.23 9.91
C SER A 59 4.84 -14.68 8.77
N GLY A 60 5.48 -14.24 7.68
CA GLY A 60 4.81 -13.66 6.51
C GLY A 60 4.44 -12.18 6.65
N GLU A 61 4.76 -11.54 7.78
CA GLU A 61 4.36 -10.17 8.08
C GLU A 61 5.55 -9.27 8.40
N ILE A 62 5.35 -7.95 8.24
CA ILE A 62 6.38 -6.93 8.50
C ILE A 62 6.27 -6.31 9.90
N PHE A 63 5.63 -7.00 10.85
CA PHE A 63 5.46 -6.54 12.23
C PHE A 63 5.86 -7.61 13.27
N PRO A 64 6.13 -7.20 14.52
CA PRO A 64 6.56 -8.08 15.58
C PRO A 64 5.38 -8.63 16.37
N MET A 65 5.64 -9.71 17.09
CA MET A 65 4.86 -10.14 18.25
C MET A 65 5.78 -10.31 19.46
N ILE A 66 5.22 -10.20 20.66
CA ILE A 66 5.91 -10.55 21.90
C ILE A 66 5.32 -11.83 22.47
N VAL A 67 6.19 -12.75 22.90
CA VAL A 67 5.80 -14.04 23.47
C VAL A 67 6.41 -14.22 24.85
N GLN A 68 5.72 -14.97 25.70
CA GLN A 68 6.31 -15.44 26.96
C GLN A 68 7.48 -16.38 26.66
N SER A 69 8.59 -16.12 27.33
CA SER A 69 9.84 -16.88 27.23
C SER A 69 10.51 -16.83 28.59
N PRO A 70 10.20 -17.77 29.51
CA PRO A 70 10.81 -17.80 30.84
C PRO A 70 12.35 -17.71 30.78
N GLY A 71 12.94 -16.80 31.55
CA GLY A 71 14.38 -16.50 31.54
C GLY A 71 14.89 -15.72 30.31
N GLY A 72 14.00 -15.34 29.39
CA GLY A 72 14.26 -14.40 28.30
C GLY A 72 14.06 -12.94 28.73
N ALA A 73 14.41 -12.01 27.85
CA ALA A 73 14.12 -10.60 28.03
C ALA A 73 13.87 -9.94 26.66
N ALA A 74 12.80 -9.13 26.57
CA ALA A 74 12.47 -8.38 25.36
C ALA A 74 13.03 -6.97 25.49
N GLU A 75 13.85 -6.56 24.51
CA GLU A 75 14.41 -5.22 24.47
C GLU A 75 13.37 -4.18 24.04
N GLY A 76 13.36 -3.03 24.71
CA GLY A 76 12.42 -1.96 24.41
C GLY A 76 12.76 -0.62 25.02
N LEU A 77 11.81 0.31 24.88
CA LEU A 77 11.89 1.68 25.34
C LEU A 77 10.79 1.95 26.35
N LEU A 78 11.17 2.35 27.56
CA LEU A 78 10.27 2.93 28.54
C LEU A 78 10.04 4.41 28.20
N CYS A 79 8.80 4.77 27.88
CA CYS A 79 8.35 6.14 27.68
C CYS A 79 7.60 6.61 28.92
N ARG A 80 8.11 7.64 29.59
CA ARG A 80 7.46 8.26 30.76
C ARG A 80 6.60 9.46 30.35
N GLY A 81 5.68 9.85 31.22
CA GLY A 81 4.90 11.07 31.03
C GLY A 81 3.94 10.97 29.84
N VAL A 82 3.42 9.78 29.59
CA VAL A 82 2.44 9.53 28.54
C VAL A 82 1.06 9.92 29.07
N ASP A 83 0.33 10.75 28.34
CA ASP A 83 -1.00 11.19 28.75
C ASP A 83 -2.12 10.33 28.13
N ALA A 84 -3.37 10.67 28.44
CA ALA A 84 -4.52 9.94 27.91
C ALA A 84 -4.67 10.06 26.38
N ALA A 85 -4.27 11.19 25.79
CA ALA A 85 -4.35 11.42 24.35
C ALA A 85 -3.30 10.59 23.60
N ASP A 86 -2.09 10.50 24.15
CA ASP A 86 -1.04 9.62 23.64
C ASP A 86 -1.52 8.15 23.63
N ILE A 87 -2.13 7.68 24.73
CA ILE A 87 -2.67 6.31 24.83
C ILE A 87 -3.78 6.08 23.81
N GLU A 88 -4.67 7.04 23.60
CA GLU A 88 -5.75 6.93 22.61
C GLU A 88 -5.21 6.81 21.19
N ARG A 89 -4.20 7.62 20.83
CA ARG A 89 -3.54 7.55 19.52
C ARG A 89 -2.81 6.23 19.29
N LEU A 90 -2.11 5.72 20.31
CA LEU A 90 -1.45 4.42 20.26
C LEU A 90 -2.47 3.29 20.12
N ARG A 91 -3.55 3.30 20.90
CA ARG A 91 -4.65 2.33 20.78
C ARG A 91 -5.31 2.38 19.41
N PHE A 92 -5.42 3.56 18.80
CA PHE A 92 -5.96 3.66 17.46
C PHE A 92 -5.04 3.02 16.42
N TYR A 93 -3.72 3.27 16.51
CA TYR A 93 -2.72 2.70 15.62
C TYR A 93 -2.58 1.18 15.78
N GLU A 94 -2.49 0.71 17.02
CA GLU A 94 -2.33 -0.71 17.36
C GLU A 94 -3.66 -1.48 17.29
N GLY A 95 -4.79 -0.83 17.53
CA GLY A 95 -6.10 -1.48 17.68
C GLY A 95 -6.63 -2.19 16.43
N GLY A 96 -5.98 -2.04 15.27
CA GLY A 96 -6.25 -2.87 14.10
C GLY A 96 -5.76 -4.32 14.21
N PHE A 97 -5.01 -4.64 15.27
CA PHE A 97 -4.35 -5.94 15.50
C PHE A 97 -4.76 -6.58 16.84
N ASP A 98 -5.85 -6.10 17.46
CA ASP A 98 -6.40 -6.61 18.73
C ASP A 98 -5.36 -6.71 19.87
N PHE A 99 -4.71 -5.58 20.20
CA PHE A 99 -3.77 -5.51 21.32
C PHE A 99 -4.43 -5.13 22.66
N ASP A 100 -4.05 -5.84 23.72
CA ASP A 100 -4.39 -5.51 25.11
C ASP A 100 -3.26 -4.72 25.79
N LEU A 101 -3.61 -3.68 26.55
CA LEU A 101 -2.65 -3.04 27.47
C LEU A 101 -2.62 -3.77 28.82
N ARG A 102 -1.44 -4.24 29.22
CA ARG A 102 -1.24 -4.94 30.50
C ARG A 102 -0.13 -4.27 31.32
N PRO A 103 -0.31 -4.08 32.63
CA PRO A 103 0.77 -3.60 33.49
C PRO A 103 1.85 -4.69 33.62
N CYS A 104 3.10 -4.28 33.49
CA CYS A 104 4.26 -5.15 33.58
C CYS A 104 5.36 -4.47 34.39
N ARG A 105 6.16 -5.27 35.10
CA ARG A 105 7.36 -4.81 35.79
C ARG A 105 8.58 -5.01 34.90
N LEU A 106 9.35 -3.94 34.73
CA LEU A 106 10.53 -3.90 33.87
C LEU A 106 11.79 -4.26 34.65
N GLU A 107 12.87 -4.59 33.95
CA GLU A 107 14.15 -4.98 34.55
C GLU A 107 14.77 -3.86 35.42
N ASN A 108 14.49 -2.60 35.09
CA ASN A 108 14.93 -1.45 35.88
C ASN A 108 14.09 -1.22 37.16
N GLY A 109 13.09 -2.07 37.42
CA GLY A 109 12.23 -2.04 38.59
C GLY A 109 10.97 -1.19 38.46
N GLU A 110 10.83 -0.39 37.41
CA GLU A 110 9.66 0.44 37.14
C GLU A 110 8.49 -0.40 36.59
N GLU A 111 7.27 0.11 36.76
CA GLU A 111 6.06 -0.45 36.15
C GLU A 111 5.65 0.37 34.91
N ALA A 112 5.20 -0.32 33.87
CA ALA A 112 4.70 0.30 32.65
C ALA A 112 3.58 -0.54 32.03
N LEU A 113 2.72 0.11 31.23
CA LEU A 113 1.78 -0.60 30.37
C LEU A 113 2.47 -1.08 29.10
N VAL A 114 2.14 -2.30 28.68
CA VAL A 114 2.69 -2.95 27.48
C VAL A 114 1.54 -3.44 26.62
N PHE A 115 1.63 -3.23 25.29
CA PHE A 115 0.69 -3.79 24.32
C PHE A 115 1.00 -5.27 24.08
N PHE A 116 0.04 -6.17 24.26
CA PHE A 116 0.18 -7.59 23.96
C PHE A 116 -0.76 -8.00 22.83
N PRO A 117 -0.27 -8.65 21.76
CA PRO A 117 -1.13 -9.09 20.68
C PRO A 117 -2.03 -10.22 21.17
N ASP A 118 -3.18 -10.41 20.54
CA ASP A 118 -3.89 -11.68 20.63
C ASP A 118 -3.06 -12.79 19.97
N SER A 119 -2.31 -13.52 20.79
CA SER A 119 -1.32 -14.52 20.34
C SER A 119 -1.93 -15.73 19.63
N ALA A 120 -3.26 -15.93 19.69
CA ALA A 120 -3.90 -17.08 19.04
C ALA A 120 -3.86 -17.02 17.51
N GLN A 121 -3.65 -15.83 16.94
CA GLN A 121 -3.75 -15.60 15.50
C GLN A 121 -2.40 -15.61 14.77
N TRP A 122 -1.29 -15.51 15.50
CA TRP A 122 0.02 -15.23 14.92
C TRP A 122 1.05 -16.32 15.21
N VAL A 123 1.81 -16.68 14.17
CA VAL A 123 2.89 -17.67 14.25
C VAL A 123 4.24 -16.94 14.39
N PRO A 124 5.02 -17.21 15.45
CA PRO A 124 6.33 -16.59 15.62
C PRO A 124 7.33 -17.11 14.58
N GLY A 125 8.03 -16.18 13.94
CA GLY A 125 9.13 -16.43 13.01
C GLY A 125 10.51 -16.25 13.64
N ALA A 126 11.39 -15.54 12.95
CA ALA A 126 12.74 -15.24 13.44
C ALA A 126 12.71 -14.27 14.65
N PRO A 127 13.74 -14.27 15.52
CA PRO A 127 13.90 -13.24 16.55
C PRO A 127 13.83 -11.83 15.94
N TRP A 128 13.17 -10.91 16.63
CA TRP A 128 12.97 -9.55 16.12
C TRP A 128 14.30 -8.79 16.03
N ASP A 129 14.62 -8.28 14.85
CA ASP A 129 15.74 -7.38 14.58
C ASP A 129 15.20 -6.03 14.11
N LEU A 130 15.25 -5.04 15.01
CA LEU A 130 14.75 -3.70 14.73
C LEU A 130 15.59 -2.98 13.68
N GLU A 131 16.90 -3.19 13.65
CA GLU A 131 17.80 -2.48 12.74
C GLU A 131 17.61 -3.01 11.31
N ALA A 132 17.62 -4.33 11.14
CA ALA A 132 17.33 -4.95 9.86
C ALA A 132 15.91 -4.58 9.37
N TRP A 133 14.92 -4.59 10.26
CA TRP A 133 13.56 -4.15 9.92
C TRP A 133 13.51 -2.67 9.51
N ALA A 134 14.18 -1.78 10.23
CA ALA A 134 14.14 -0.35 9.93
C ALA A 134 14.77 -0.05 8.56
N GLN A 135 15.84 -0.77 8.20
CA GLN A 135 16.48 -0.67 6.88
C GLN A 135 15.58 -1.18 5.76
N ALA A 136 14.87 -2.29 5.96
CA ALA A 136 14.03 -2.91 4.92
C ALA A 136 12.62 -2.30 4.82
N HIS A 137 12.01 -1.93 5.94
CA HIS A 137 10.58 -1.63 6.04
C HIS A 137 10.25 -0.36 6.85
N GLY A 138 11.23 0.29 7.47
CA GLY A 138 10.97 1.46 8.31
C GLY A 138 10.28 2.59 7.54
N GLU A 139 10.73 2.86 6.32
CA GLU A 139 10.18 3.93 5.49
C GLU A 139 8.76 3.66 4.98
N VAL A 140 8.51 2.46 4.44
CA VAL A 140 7.15 2.10 3.98
C VAL A 140 6.16 2.11 5.14
N THR A 141 6.61 1.70 6.33
CA THR A 141 5.82 1.75 7.55
C THR A 141 5.48 3.19 7.95
N LEU A 142 6.42 4.14 7.83
CA LEU A 142 6.13 5.55 8.09
C LEU A 142 5.09 6.13 7.12
N LEU A 143 5.16 5.76 5.84
CA LEU A 143 4.18 6.20 4.84
C LEU A 143 2.79 5.62 5.13
N ALA A 144 2.70 4.33 5.44
CA ALA A 144 1.46 3.67 5.84
C ALA A 144 0.89 4.26 7.14
N ALA A 145 1.73 4.44 8.16
CA ALA A 145 1.34 5.01 9.44
C ALA A 145 0.81 6.45 9.30
N ARG A 146 1.37 7.25 8.38
CA ARG A 146 0.85 8.60 8.10
C ARG A 146 -0.58 8.56 7.60
N GLU A 147 -0.89 7.61 6.72
CA GLU A 147 -2.25 7.44 6.21
C GLU A 147 -3.19 6.91 7.30
N VAL A 148 -2.76 5.90 8.07
CA VAL A 148 -3.49 5.39 9.24
C VAL A 148 -3.83 6.53 10.20
N MET A 149 -2.82 7.29 10.65
CA MET A 149 -3.04 8.38 11.61
C MET A 149 -3.83 9.55 11.03
N GLY A 150 -3.92 9.68 9.70
CA GLY A 150 -4.84 10.61 9.04
C GLY A 150 -6.32 10.25 9.24
N TYR A 151 -6.62 9.01 9.63
CA TYR A 151 -7.96 8.54 9.98
C TYR A 151 -8.30 8.67 11.46
N TYR A 152 -7.33 9.06 12.30
CA TYR A 152 -7.55 9.21 13.73
C TYR A 152 -8.71 10.18 14.02
N GLY A 153 -9.67 9.73 14.83
CA GLY A 153 -10.88 10.49 15.16
C GLY A 153 -11.95 10.52 14.06
N ARG A 154 -11.71 9.89 12.90
CA ARG A 154 -12.67 9.81 11.78
C ARG A 154 -13.18 8.39 11.53
N PHE A 155 -12.34 7.38 11.75
CA PHE A 155 -12.67 5.96 11.60
C PHE A 155 -12.36 5.21 12.89
N THR A 156 -12.93 4.01 13.03
CA THR A 156 -12.56 3.04 14.08
C THR A 156 -11.30 2.26 13.67
N PRO A 157 -10.54 1.70 14.63
CA PRO A 157 -9.39 0.85 14.33
C PRO A 157 -9.74 -0.35 13.43
N GLN A 158 -10.90 -0.98 13.63
CA GLN A 158 -11.36 -2.11 12.83
C GLN A 158 -11.69 -1.70 11.38
N GLU A 159 -12.21 -0.49 11.18
CA GLU A 159 -12.40 0.05 9.82
C GLU A 159 -11.05 0.31 9.13
N VAL A 160 -10.05 0.80 9.86
CA VAL A 160 -8.71 1.00 9.30
C VAL A 160 -8.03 -0.34 8.99
N ALA A 161 -8.17 -1.35 9.86
CA ALA A 161 -7.62 -2.69 9.65
C ALA A 161 -8.07 -3.29 8.31
N ARG A 162 -9.36 -3.16 7.96
CA ARG A 162 -9.91 -3.61 6.65
C ARG A 162 -9.30 -2.90 5.44
N ARG A 163 -8.73 -1.71 5.62
CA ARG A 163 -8.10 -0.91 4.56
C ARG A 163 -6.58 -1.13 4.51
N PHE A 164 -6.03 -1.80 5.52
CA PHE A 164 -4.59 -1.85 5.73
C PHE A 164 -3.78 -2.46 4.58
N PRO A 165 -4.26 -3.52 3.89
CA PRO A 165 -3.58 -4.01 2.69
C PRO A 165 -3.39 -2.92 1.63
N MET A 166 -4.47 -2.19 1.31
CA MET A 166 -4.40 -1.07 0.36
C MET A 166 -3.58 0.11 0.86
N ILE A 167 -3.57 0.40 2.17
CA ILE A 167 -2.69 1.42 2.76
C ILE A 167 -1.22 1.05 2.55
N ARG A 168 -0.85 -0.23 2.78
CA ARG A 168 0.51 -0.74 2.54
C ARG A 168 0.88 -0.66 1.06
N ASN A 169 0.00 -1.09 0.16
CA ASN A 169 0.26 -1.03 -1.28
C ASN A 169 0.39 0.42 -1.78
N ARG A 170 -0.40 1.37 -1.26
CA ARG A 170 -0.24 2.81 -1.54
C ARG A 170 1.08 3.38 -0.99
N ALA A 171 1.51 2.93 0.19
CA ALA A 171 2.81 3.30 0.74
C ALA A 171 3.96 2.76 -0.13
N TRP A 172 3.84 1.51 -0.62
CA TRP A 172 4.79 0.91 -1.54
C TRP A 172 4.84 1.62 -2.89
N SER A 173 3.68 1.99 -3.44
CA SER A 173 3.55 2.78 -4.68
C SER A 173 4.32 4.11 -4.59
N ARG A 174 4.29 4.78 -3.42
CA ARG A 174 5.09 6.00 -3.17
C ARG A 174 6.60 5.75 -3.15
N ILE A 175 7.04 4.55 -2.81
CA ILE A 175 8.45 4.15 -2.88
C ILE A 175 8.82 3.84 -4.34
N LEU A 176 7.98 3.10 -5.06
CA LEU A 176 8.18 2.78 -6.49
C LEU A 176 8.20 4.03 -7.38
N ALA A 177 7.40 5.05 -7.05
CA ALA A 177 7.38 6.32 -7.76
C ALA A 177 8.68 7.15 -7.63
N ARG A 178 9.63 6.72 -6.80
CA ARG A 178 10.90 7.43 -6.62
C ARG A 178 11.83 7.19 -7.79
N GLY A 179 12.64 8.21 -8.05
CA GLY A 179 13.47 8.28 -9.23
C GLY A 179 12.90 9.29 -10.21
N LYS A 180 13.78 9.87 -11.02
CA LYS A 180 13.38 10.83 -12.05
C LYS A 180 13.21 10.10 -13.36
N ALA A 181 12.00 10.14 -13.92
CA ALA A 181 11.81 9.77 -15.31
C ALA A 181 12.74 10.63 -16.19
N PRO A 182 13.26 10.08 -17.31
CA PRO A 182 14.13 10.85 -18.20
C PRO A 182 13.34 12.02 -18.82
N VAL A 183 13.77 13.24 -18.53
CA VAL A 183 13.17 14.45 -19.11
C VAL A 183 14.04 14.92 -20.28
N LYS A 184 13.64 14.58 -21.50
CA LYS A 184 14.32 15.04 -22.72
C LYS A 184 13.65 16.25 -23.38
N ILE A 185 12.32 16.32 -23.32
CA ILE A 185 11.53 17.37 -23.98
C ILE A 185 10.83 18.30 -22.98
N GLY A 186 10.33 17.75 -21.86
CA GLY A 186 9.58 18.50 -20.85
C GLY A 186 10.44 19.49 -20.06
N SER A 187 9.80 20.32 -19.25
CA SER A 187 10.46 21.35 -18.42
C SER A 187 11.26 20.81 -17.24
N GLY A 188 10.98 19.57 -16.81
CA GLY A 188 11.58 18.97 -15.62
C GLY A 188 11.09 19.56 -14.29
N LYS A 189 10.01 20.35 -14.32
CA LYS A 189 9.35 20.85 -13.10
C LYS A 189 8.89 19.71 -12.21
N GLY A 190 9.06 19.86 -10.90
CA GLY A 190 8.88 18.79 -9.92
C GLY A 190 8.13 19.23 -8.66
N LEU A 191 8.26 18.45 -7.59
CA LEU A 191 7.56 18.71 -6.32
C LEU A 191 7.86 20.11 -5.75
N ASP A 192 9.09 20.61 -5.91
CA ASP A 192 9.49 21.95 -5.45
C ASP A 192 8.81 23.10 -6.21
N ASP A 193 8.18 22.82 -7.36
CA ASP A 193 7.38 23.79 -8.12
C ASP A 193 5.91 23.83 -7.66
N VAL A 194 5.53 23.03 -6.65
CA VAL A 194 4.15 22.90 -6.14
C VAL A 194 4.09 23.25 -4.66
N GLU A 195 3.14 24.11 -4.30
CA GLU A 195 2.83 24.50 -2.93
C GLU A 195 1.45 23.92 -2.57
N ILE A 196 1.41 22.95 -1.66
CA ILE A 196 0.15 22.38 -1.15
C ILE A 196 -0.40 23.32 -0.07
N LEU A 197 -1.63 23.79 -0.26
CA LEU A 197 -2.36 24.63 0.69
C LEU A 197 -3.19 23.78 1.67
N SER A 198 -3.83 22.73 1.16
CA SER A 198 -4.51 21.71 1.96
C SER A 198 -4.58 20.39 1.19
N SER A 199 -4.71 19.28 1.93
CA SER A 199 -4.93 17.95 1.38
C SER A 199 -5.86 17.19 2.30
N GLU A 200 -7.02 16.80 1.78
CA GLU A 200 -8.07 16.12 2.54
C GLU A 200 -8.48 14.82 1.87
N ARG A 201 -8.42 13.71 2.62
CA ARG A 201 -9.01 12.44 2.22
C ARG A 201 -10.52 12.51 2.41
N VAL A 202 -11.26 12.76 1.33
CA VAL A 202 -12.72 12.93 1.35
C VAL A 202 -13.47 11.60 1.27
N TYR A 203 -12.85 10.57 0.68
CA TYR A 203 -13.37 9.20 0.67
C TYR A 203 -12.25 8.18 0.90
N SER A 204 -12.53 7.12 1.66
CA SER A 204 -11.60 6.00 1.81
C SER A 204 -12.33 4.69 2.10
N SER A 205 -12.10 3.72 1.24
CA SER A 205 -12.44 2.29 1.38
C SER A 205 -11.28 1.49 0.77
N PHE A 206 -11.57 0.54 -0.14
CA PHE A 206 -10.57 -0.09 -1.00
C PHE A 206 -9.73 0.97 -1.72
N PHE A 207 -10.40 1.82 -2.51
CA PHE A 207 -9.82 3.03 -3.08
C PHE A 207 -10.02 4.26 -2.20
N ALA A 208 -9.33 5.33 -2.55
CA ALA A 208 -9.40 6.60 -1.85
C ALA A 208 -9.54 7.78 -2.82
N LEU A 209 -10.07 8.89 -2.31
CA LEU A 209 -10.18 10.16 -3.04
C LEU A 209 -9.64 11.28 -2.17
N ASP A 210 -8.63 11.99 -2.68
CA ASP A 210 -8.05 13.17 -2.06
C ASP A 210 -8.53 14.44 -2.76
N GLU A 211 -8.98 15.44 -2.00
CA GLU A 211 -9.14 16.81 -2.47
C GLU A 211 -7.90 17.63 -2.04
N ILE A 212 -7.21 18.21 -3.02
CA ILE A 212 -5.96 18.93 -2.80
C ILE A 212 -6.10 20.36 -3.31
N ALA A 213 -6.00 21.32 -2.39
CA ALA A 213 -5.85 22.73 -2.75
C ALA A 213 -4.35 23.05 -2.88
N LEU A 214 -3.94 23.63 -4.01
CA LEU A 214 -2.53 23.89 -4.29
C LEU A 214 -2.30 25.14 -5.15
N ARG A 215 -1.04 25.57 -5.19
CA ARG A 215 -0.48 26.47 -6.20
C ARG A 215 0.68 25.79 -6.91
N PHE A 216 0.96 26.19 -8.14
CA PHE A 216 2.11 25.70 -8.89
C PHE A 216 2.81 26.81 -9.67
N ARG A 217 4.09 26.61 -9.95
CA ARG A 217 4.91 27.51 -10.77
C ARG A 217 4.52 27.39 -12.24
N LYS A 218 3.98 28.47 -12.82
CA LYS A 218 3.67 28.53 -14.26
C LYS A 218 4.93 28.56 -15.11
N PHE A 219 4.80 28.26 -16.40
CA PHE A 219 5.90 28.38 -17.37
C PHE A 219 6.43 29.81 -17.53
N SER A 220 5.63 30.84 -17.23
CA SER A 220 6.10 32.23 -17.18
C SER A 220 6.96 32.57 -15.96
N GLY A 221 7.14 31.63 -15.01
CA GLY A 221 7.80 31.87 -13.73
C GLY A 221 6.89 32.48 -12.65
N ALA A 222 5.68 32.94 -12.99
CA ALA A 222 4.70 33.39 -12.01
C ALA A 222 4.08 32.23 -11.23
N GLN A 223 3.63 32.47 -9.99
CA GLN A 223 2.84 31.51 -9.23
C GLN A 223 1.39 31.46 -9.75
N SER A 224 0.75 30.29 -9.72
CA SER A 224 -0.69 30.17 -10.00
C SER A 224 -1.54 30.82 -8.90
N ARG A 225 -2.79 31.14 -9.25
CA ARG A 225 -3.85 31.27 -8.24
C ARG A 225 -4.07 29.90 -7.56
N PRO A 226 -4.60 29.85 -6.33
CA PRO A 226 -5.08 28.59 -5.75
C PRO A 226 -6.01 27.86 -6.70
N ILE A 227 -5.82 26.56 -6.81
CA ILE A 227 -6.71 25.63 -7.51
C ILE A 227 -6.96 24.42 -6.63
N THR A 228 -8.08 23.75 -6.87
CA THR A 228 -8.43 22.48 -6.23
C THR A 228 -8.40 21.36 -7.25
N ARG A 229 -7.92 20.18 -6.85
CA ARG A 229 -7.91 18.95 -7.64
C ARG A 229 -8.41 17.80 -6.79
N GLU A 230 -9.28 17.00 -7.39
CA GLU A 230 -9.69 15.71 -6.85
C GLU A 230 -8.80 14.64 -7.49
N VAL A 231 -8.22 13.78 -6.66
CA VAL A 231 -7.26 12.75 -7.08
C VAL A 231 -7.70 11.41 -6.52
N PHE A 232 -8.02 10.48 -7.41
CA PHE A 232 -8.24 9.09 -7.09
C PHE A 232 -6.90 8.45 -6.69
N VAL A 233 -6.85 7.88 -5.49
CA VAL A 233 -5.64 7.33 -4.90
C VAL A 233 -5.70 5.81 -4.96
N GLY A 234 -5.13 5.27 -6.05
CA GLY A 234 -4.90 3.84 -6.26
C GLY A 234 -3.46 3.45 -5.97
N THR A 235 -3.03 2.33 -6.56
CA THR A 235 -1.71 1.73 -6.38
C THR A 235 -1.04 1.43 -7.72
N ASP A 236 0.22 1.02 -7.69
CA ASP A 236 0.87 0.43 -8.85
C ASP A 236 0.23 -0.93 -9.20
N ALA A 237 0.18 -1.25 -10.50
CA ALA A 237 -0.30 -2.52 -11.02
C ALA A 237 0.61 -3.01 -12.15
N ILE A 238 0.69 -4.33 -12.31
CA ILE A 238 1.24 -4.96 -13.51
C ILE A 238 0.17 -5.09 -14.57
N ILE A 239 0.60 -5.03 -15.83
CA ILE A 239 -0.19 -5.44 -16.98
C ILE A 239 0.70 -6.32 -17.85
N VAL A 240 0.27 -7.51 -18.20
CA VAL A 240 1.09 -8.45 -18.98
C VAL A 240 0.27 -9.03 -20.13
N LEU A 241 0.81 -8.94 -21.33
CA LEU A 241 0.32 -9.68 -22.49
C LEU A 241 1.21 -10.92 -22.69
N PRO A 242 0.78 -12.13 -22.26
CA PRO A 242 1.48 -13.37 -22.59
C PRO A 242 1.52 -13.56 -24.12
N TYR A 243 2.69 -13.86 -24.65
CA TYR A 243 2.93 -14.05 -26.08
C TYR A 243 3.76 -15.31 -26.33
N ASP A 244 3.26 -16.17 -27.22
CA ASP A 244 3.96 -17.33 -27.75
C ASP A 244 4.55 -16.99 -29.12
N PRO A 245 5.86 -16.70 -29.21
CA PRO A 245 6.50 -16.38 -30.48
C PRO A 245 6.61 -17.57 -31.44
N LYS A 246 6.52 -18.82 -30.96
CA LYS A 246 6.59 -20.01 -31.82
C LYS A 246 5.29 -20.20 -32.56
N ARG A 247 4.16 -20.09 -31.85
CA ARG A 247 2.81 -20.27 -32.42
C ARG A 247 2.14 -18.98 -32.88
N ASP A 248 2.79 -17.83 -32.66
CA ASP A 248 2.28 -16.53 -33.06
C ASP A 248 0.97 -16.09 -32.43
N ARG A 249 0.85 -16.27 -31.11
CA ARG A 249 -0.41 -16.03 -30.43
C ARG A 249 -0.23 -15.42 -29.07
N VAL A 250 -1.28 -14.77 -28.60
CA VAL A 250 -1.35 -14.16 -27.28
C VAL A 250 -2.45 -14.80 -26.45
N LEU A 251 -2.35 -14.62 -25.14
CA LEU A 251 -3.44 -14.85 -24.21
C LEU A 251 -3.97 -13.48 -23.77
N VAL A 252 -5.28 -13.29 -23.89
CA VAL A 252 -6.01 -12.17 -23.29
C VAL A 252 -7.09 -12.72 -22.36
N VAL A 253 -7.47 -11.95 -21.36
CA VAL A 253 -8.54 -12.29 -20.43
C VAL A 253 -9.77 -11.42 -20.71
N GLU A 254 -10.94 -11.94 -20.37
CA GLU A 254 -12.23 -11.27 -20.48
C GLU A 254 -12.90 -11.29 -19.11
N GLN A 255 -13.27 -10.10 -18.62
CA GLN A 255 -13.96 -9.94 -17.34
C GLN A 255 -14.84 -8.69 -17.33
N ILE A 256 -15.83 -8.68 -16.44
CA ILE A 256 -16.74 -7.54 -16.28
C ILE A 256 -16.00 -6.34 -15.67
N ARG A 257 -16.18 -5.14 -16.24
CA ARG A 257 -15.60 -3.90 -15.72
C ARG A 257 -16.65 -2.87 -15.30
N MET A 258 -16.50 -2.32 -14.09
CA MET A 258 -17.46 -1.38 -13.51
C MET A 258 -17.40 0.02 -14.11
N GLY A 259 -16.24 0.44 -14.65
CA GLY A 259 -16.10 1.72 -15.34
C GLY A 259 -17.04 1.86 -16.54
N PRO A 260 -16.98 0.95 -17.54
CA PRO A 260 -17.94 0.89 -18.63
C PRO A 260 -19.39 0.79 -18.17
N PHE A 261 -19.67 0.00 -17.12
CA PHE A 261 -21.02 -0.15 -16.57
C PHE A 261 -21.57 1.19 -16.05
N VAL A 262 -20.83 1.88 -15.19
CA VAL A 262 -21.23 3.19 -14.64
C VAL A 262 -21.31 4.26 -15.73
N ARG A 263 -20.48 4.14 -16.78
CA ARG A 263 -20.54 5.01 -17.97
C ARG A 263 -21.77 4.74 -18.85
N GLY A 264 -22.41 3.59 -18.73
CA GLY A 264 -23.55 3.18 -19.57
C GLY A 264 -23.14 2.57 -20.91
N ALA A 265 -22.00 1.88 -20.97
CA ALA A 265 -21.59 1.12 -22.16
C ALA A 265 -22.47 -0.13 -22.35
N GLU A 266 -22.63 -0.57 -23.61
CA GLU A 266 -23.40 -1.77 -23.94
C GLU A 266 -22.61 -3.07 -23.72
N VAL A 267 -21.29 -3.02 -23.93
CA VAL A 267 -20.38 -4.15 -23.70
C VAL A 267 -19.59 -3.90 -22.42
N LEU A 268 -19.73 -4.81 -21.46
CA LEU A 268 -19.17 -4.67 -20.11
C LEU A 268 -18.05 -5.67 -19.81
N TRP A 269 -18.05 -6.81 -20.52
CA TRP A 269 -16.97 -7.78 -20.48
C TRP A 269 -15.91 -7.34 -21.48
N MET A 270 -14.74 -6.96 -20.97
CA MET A 270 -13.69 -6.34 -21.77
C MET A 270 -12.53 -7.31 -21.96
N LEU A 271 -11.99 -7.34 -23.18
CA LEU A 271 -10.71 -7.98 -23.45
C LEU A 271 -9.56 -7.16 -22.89
N GLU A 272 -8.69 -7.82 -22.14
CA GLU A 272 -7.60 -7.21 -21.37
C GLU A 272 -6.37 -8.12 -21.37
N PRO A 273 -5.16 -7.57 -21.21
CA PRO A 273 -4.03 -8.38 -20.76
C PRO A 273 -4.25 -8.78 -19.30
N VAL A 274 -3.52 -9.79 -18.84
CA VAL A 274 -3.46 -10.15 -17.42
C VAL A 274 -3.04 -8.93 -16.59
N ALA A 275 -3.67 -8.71 -15.45
CA ALA A 275 -3.43 -7.52 -14.63
C ALA A 275 -3.49 -7.87 -13.15
N GLY A 276 -2.74 -7.16 -12.32
CA GLY A 276 -2.79 -7.40 -10.88
C GLY A 276 -2.04 -6.35 -10.07
N LEU A 277 -2.29 -6.31 -8.77
CA LEU A 277 -1.66 -5.32 -7.90
C LEU A 277 -0.22 -5.74 -7.58
N ILE A 278 0.65 -4.74 -7.35
CA ILE A 278 1.99 -5.01 -6.84
C ILE A 278 1.93 -5.02 -5.31
N ASP A 279 2.25 -6.18 -4.73
CA ASP A 279 2.26 -6.34 -3.29
C ASP A 279 3.45 -5.65 -2.63
N LEU A 280 3.31 -5.42 -1.33
CA LEU A 280 4.35 -4.81 -0.52
C LEU A 280 5.69 -5.57 -0.64
N GLY A 281 6.73 -4.86 -1.08
CA GLY A 281 8.08 -5.41 -1.20
C GLY A 281 8.29 -6.22 -2.48
N GLU A 282 7.26 -6.40 -3.29
CA GLU A 282 7.33 -7.10 -4.57
C GLU A 282 7.89 -6.18 -5.67
N SER A 283 8.76 -6.72 -6.54
CA SER A 283 9.14 -6.05 -7.77
C SER A 283 8.05 -6.21 -8.84
N PRO A 284 7.85 -5.25 -9.76
CA PRO A 284 6.89 -5.41 -10.85
C PRO A 284 7.05 -6.71 -11.66
N GLU A 285 8.28 -7.17 -11.88
CA GLU A 285 8.55 -8.42 -12.61
C GLU A 285 8.16 -9.68 -11.84
N ALA A 286 8.18 -9.63 -10.50
CA ALA A 286 7.73 -10.73 -9.65
C ALA A 286 6.20 -10.78 -9.62
N ALA A 287 5.55 -9.63 -9.42
CA ALA A 287 4.10 -9.47 -9.49
C ALA A 287 3.55 -9.98 -10.82
N ALA A 288 4.18 -9.57 -11.94
CA ALA A 288 3.80 -10.03 -13.27
C ALA A 288 3.75 -11.56 -13.42
N ARG A 289 4.70 -12.27 -12.78
CA ARG A 289 4.77 -13.75 -12.84
C ARG A 289 3.74 -14.39 -11.92
N ARG A 290 3.59 -13.86 -10.70
CA ARG A 290 2.62 -14.34 -9.71
C ARG A 290 1.20 -14.22 -10.25
N GLU A 291 0.81 -13.02 -10.65
CA GLU A 291 -0.54 -12.71 -11.16
C GLU A 291 -0.88 -13.54 -12.41
N THR A 292 0.05 -13.66 -13.37
CA THR A 292 -0.21 -14.47 -14.57
C THR A 292 -0.39 -15.94 -14.24
N LEU A 293 0.39 -16.47 -13.30
CA LEU A 293 0.25 -17.86 -12.85
C LEU A 293 -1.07 -18.07 -12.11
N GLU A 294 -1.48 -17.12 -11.25
CA GLU A 294 -2.71 -17.18 -10.46
C GLU A 294 -3.97 -17.08 -11.35
N GLU A 295 -4.01 -16.13 -12.29
CA GLU A 295 -5.18 -15.90 -13.14
C GLU A 295 -5.33 -16.94 -14.27
N THR A 296 -4.22 -17.42 -14.84
CA THR A 296 -4.26 -18.19 -16.11
C THR A 296 -3.58 -19.55 -16.02
N GLY A 297 -2.83 -19.84 -14.96
CA GLY A 297 -1.98 -21.03 -14.85
C GLY A 297 -0.74 -20.98 -15.75
N ILE A 298 -0.49 -19.89 -16.48
CA ILE A 298 0.62 -19.78 -17.43
C ILE A 298 1.88 -19.24 -16.74
N ALA A 299 2.96 -20.02 -16.85
CA ALA A 299 4.27 -19.59 -16.40
C ALA A 299 4.94 -18.69 -17.46
N LEU A 300 5.31 -17.48 -17.06
CA LEU A 300 6.04 -16.55 -17.91
C LEU A 300 7.55 -16.85 -17.94
N GLY A 301 8.14 -16.72 -19.12
CA GLY A 301 9.57 -16.71 -19.38
C GLY A 301 10.15 -15.29 -19.31
N GLN A 302 10.80 -14.85 -20.38
CA GLN A 302 11.38 -13.50 -20.45
C GLN A 302 10.27 -12.44 -20.49
N LEU A 303 10.44 -11.37 -19.69
CA LEU A 303 9.57 -10.19 -19.71
C LEU A 303 10.23 -9.07 -20.52
N HIS A 304 9.46 -8.47 -21.42
CA HIS A 304 9.85 -7.30 -22.18
C HIS A 304 9.03 -6.10 -21.71
N LEU A 305 9.70 -5.09 -21.14
CA LEU A 305 9.03 -3.87 -20.69
C LEU A 305 8.47 -3.10 -21.89
N VAL A 306 7.14 -2.93 -21.89
CA VAL A 306 6.42 -2.11 -22.87
C VAL A 306 6.42 -0.66 -22.42
N SER A 307 5.97 -0.40 -21.19
CA SER A 307 5.86 0.95 -20.66
C SER A 307 5.76 0.98 -19.13
N ARG A 308 6.06 2.16 -18.58
CA ARG A 308 5.77 2.57 -17.20
C ARG A 308 5.02 3.88 -17.27
N ALA A 309 3.70 3.86 -17.06
CA ALA A 309 2.85 4.99 -17.39
C ALA A 309 1.64 5.15 -16.47
N TYR A 310 1.21 6.39 -16.30
CA TYR A 310 -0.07 6.72 -15.69
C TYR A 310 -1.20 6.51 -16.71
N PRO A 311 -2.29 5.80 -16.37
CA PRO A 311 -3.42 5.64 -17.28
C PRO A 311 -4.19 6.96 -17.47
N SER A 312 -4.30 7.78 -16.42
CA SER A 312 -4.96 9.09 -16.47
C SER A 312 -4.32 10.08 -15.48
N PRO A 313 -3.17 10.69 -15.82
CA PRO A 313 -2.36 11.50 -14.89
C PRO A 313 -3.07 12.78 -14.40
N GLY A 314 -4.21 13.14 -14.98
CA GLY A 314 -5.01 14.27 -14.53
C GLY A 314 -5.85 13.97 -13.28
N ALA A 315 -6.06 12.70 -12.93
CA ALA A 315 -7.06 12.29 -11.94
C ALA A 315 -6.68 11.10 -11.06
N THR A 316 -5.73 10.22 -11.44
CA THR A 316 -5.39 9.02 -10.66
C THR A 316 -3.90 8.93 -10.33
N THR A 317 -3.58 8.38 -9.16
CA THR A 317 -2.21 7.99 -8.78
C THR A 317 -1.80 6.60 -9.26
N GLU A 318 -2.72 5.83 -9.85
CA GLU A 318 -2.40 4.51 -10.39
C GLU A 318 -1.26 4.59 -11.41
N PHE A 319 -0.44 3.56 -11.41
CA PHE A 319 0.72 3.49 -12.29
C PHE A 319 0.91 2.08 -12.82
N TYR A 320 0.95 1.94 -14.14
CA TYR A 320 1.00 0.64 -14.79
C TYR A 320 2.42 0.30 -15.23
N HIS A 321 2.88 -0.87 -14.82
CA HIS A 321 4.10 -1.52 -15.34
C HIS A 321 3.66 -2.55 -16.37
N THR A 322 3.71 -2.18 -17.66
CA THR A 322 3.20 -3.01 -18.75
C THR A 322 4.32 -3.84 -19.39
N TYR A 323 4.07 -5.12 -19.62
CA TYR A 323 5.00 -6.07 -20.23
C TYR A 323 4.35 -6.88 -21.35
N VAL A 324 5.19 -7.33 -22.28
CA VAL A 324 4.94 -8.56 -23.04
C VAL A 324 5.76 -9.67 -22.38
N GLY A 325 5.10 -10.73 -21.95
CA GLY A 325 5.75 -11.89 -21.33
C GLY A 325 5.81 -13.05 -22.30
N LEU A 326 7.00 -13.59 -22.58
CA LEU A 326 7.12 -14.78 -23.42
C LEU A 326 6.56 -15.99 -22.67
N ALA A 327 5.72 -16.79 -23.32
CA ALA A 327 5.09 -17.95 -22.72
C ALA A 327 4.92 -19.08 -23.76
N ASP A 328 4.82 -20.32 -23.29
CA ASP A 328 4.28 -21.42 -24.09
C ASP A 328 2.77 -21.41 -23.92
N LEU A 329 2.04 -21.14 -25.00
CA LEU A 329 0.58 -21.10 -24.99
C LEU A 329 0.11 -22.29 -25.82
N PRO A 330 -0.22 -23.47 -25.26
CA PRO A 330 -0.83 -24.58 -25.98
C PRO A 330 -2.32 -24.34 -26.29
N ASP A 331 -2.96 -25.22 -27.08
CA ASP A 331 -4.34 -25.02 -27.56
C ASP A 331 -5.38 -25.07 -26.43
N ASP A 332 -5.04 -25.75 -25.34
CA ASP A 332 -5.82 -25.89 -24.12
C ASP A 332 -5.48 -24.84 -23.05
N ALA A 333 -4.66 -23.84 -23.37
CA ALA A 333 -4.34 -22.73 -22.46
C ALA A 333 -5.49 -21.73 -22.25
N GLY A 334 -6.55 -21.81 -23.05
CA GLY A 334 -7.78 -21.05 -22.81
C GLY A 334 -8.67 -21.72 -21.76
N GLY A 335 -9.68 -21.00 -21.27
CA GLY A 335 -10.61 -21.55 -20.28
C GLY A 335 -11.28 -20.50 -19.41
N VAL A 336 -12.03 -20.94 -18.42
CA VAL A 336 -12.55 -20.07 -17.35
C VAL A 336 -11.72 -20.34 -16.10
N ALA A 337 -11.20 -19.27 -15.51
CA ALA A 337 -10.35 -19.26 -14.33
C ALA A 337 -10.72 -18.04 -13.44
N GLY A 338 -10.02 -17.86 -12.33
CA GLY A 338 -10.29 -16.81 -11.35
C GLY A 338 -10.09 -17.33 -9.93
N LEU A 339 -9.79 -16.42 -9.01
CA LEU A 339 -9.68 -16.75 -7.59
C LEU A 339 -11.09 -16.90 -7.01
N ALA A 340 -11.46 -18.12 -6.62
CA ALA A 340 -12.75 -18.39 -5.97
C ALA A 340 -12.96 -17.56 -4.69
N SER A 341 -11.86 -17.12 -4.05
CA SER A 341 -11.87 -16.23 -2.89
C SER A 341 -12.25 -14.78 -3.22
N GLU A 342 -12.14 -14.37 -4.49
CA GLU A 342 -12.34 -12.99 -4.93
C GLU A 342 -13.61 -12.80 -5.76
N GLU A 343 -14.43 -13.85 -5.90
CA GLU A 343 -15.62 -13.88 -6.76
C GLU A 343 -15.33 -13.42 -8.21
N GLU A 344 -14.11 -13.67 -8.69
CA GLU A 344 -13.69 -13.34 -10.04
C GLU A 344 -14.11 -14.42 -11.05
N ASP A 345 -14.81 -14.00 -12.11
CA ASP A 345 -15.19 -14.83 -13.26
C ASP A 345 -14.42 -14.36 -14.50
N ILE A 346 -13.26 -14.98 -14.74
CA ILE A 346 -12.31 -14.57 -15.76
C ILE A 346 -12.24 -15.63 -16.85
N ARG A 347 -12.43 -15.20 -18.11
CA ARG A 347 -12.30 -16.09 -19.27
C ARG A 347 -11.02 -15.79 -20.05
N SER A 348 -10.14 -16.77 -20.17
CA SER A 348 -8.93 -16.70 -21.00
C SER A 348 -9.23 -17.06 -22.46
N HIS A 349 -8.74 -16.23 -23.38
CA HIS A 349 -8.84 -16.39 -24.82
C HIS A 349 -7.45 -16.46 -25.45
N ILE A 350 -7.25 -17.43 -26.34
CA ILE A 350 -6.03 -17.54 -27.15
C ILE A 350 -6.31 -16.96 -28.53
N LEU A 351 -5.59 -15.90 -28.88
CA LEU A 351 -5.75 -15.21 -30.16
C LEU A 351 -4.47 -15.30 -30.97
N GLY A 352 -4.57 -15.69 -32.25
CA GLY A 352 -3.48 -15.47 -33.19
C GLY A 352 -3.17 -13.98 -33.32
N PHE A 353 -1.92 -13.63 -33.66
CA PHE A 353 -1.51 -12.23 -33.76
C PHE A 353 -2.39 -11.40 -34.70
N ASP A 354 -2.74 -11.94 -35.87
CA ASP A 354 -3.59 -11.23 -36.83
C ASP A 354 -4.99 -10.97 -36.24
N ALA A 355 -5.57 -11.94 -35.52
CA ALA A 355 -6.85 -11.77 -34.83
C ALA A 355 -6.78 -10.72 -33.70
N LEU A 356 -5.67 -10.67 -32.95
CA LEU A 356 -5.44 -9.61 -31.97
C LEU A 356 -5.46 -8.22 -32.64
N MET A 357 -4.83 -8.10 -33.82
CA MET A 357 -4.81 -6.84 -34.55
C MET A 357 -6.19 -6.48 -35.12
N GLU A 358 -6.97 -7.45 -35.59
CA GLU A 358 -8.37 -7.24 -36.00
C GLU A 358 -9.23 -6.73 -34.83
N VAL A 359 -9.06 -7.27 -33.62
CA VAL A 359 -9.74 -6.80 -32.39
C VAL A 359 -9.35 -5.34 -32.08
N VAL A 360 -8.09 -4.95 -32.29
CA VAL A 360 -7.63 -3.56 -32.12
C VAL A 360 -8.21 -2.63 -33.20
N GLU A 361 -8.15 -3.03 -34.46
CA GLU A 361 -8.57 -2.20 -35.61
C GLU A 361 -10.09 -2.02 -35.69
N SER A 362 -10.86 -3.04 -35.28
CA SER A 362 -12.32 -2.97 -35.23
C SER A 362 -12.86 -2.10 -34.09
N GLY A 363 -12.03 -1.79 -33.08
CA GLY A 363 -12.43 -1.09 -31.87
C GLY A 363 -13.07 -1.96 -30.79
N GLU A 364 -12.97 -3.29 -30.92
CA GLU A 364 -13.36 -4.24 -29.86
C GLU A 364 -12.40 -4.17 -28.66
N ALA A 365 -11.09 -3.99 -28.90
CA ALA A 365 -10.14 -3.66 -27.83
C ALA A 365 -10.41 -2.24 -27.29
N GLN A 366 -11.14 -2.16 -26.18
CA GLN A 366 -11.49 -0.89 -25.53
C GLN A 366 -10.66 -0.60 -24.27
N THR A 367 -9.69 -1.46 -23.94
CA THR A 367 -8.75 -1.22 -22.84
C THR A 367 -7.45 -0.65 -23.38
N GLY A 368 -7.09 0.54 -22.89
CA GLY A 368 -5.87 1.24 -23.30
C GLY A 368 -4.61 0.38 -23.19
N PRO A 369 -4.40 -0.37 -22.09
CA PRO A 369 -3.25 -1.26 -21.97
C PRO A 369 -3.19 -2.38 -23.00
N LEU A 370 -4.33 -2.97 -23.41
CA LEU A 370 -4.36 -3.99 -24.47
C LEU A 370 -3.89 -3.40 -25.80
N VAL A 371 -4.46 -2.26 -26.19
CA VAL A 371 -4.10 -1.57 -27.44
C VAL A 371 -2.61 -1.21 -27.43
N MET A 372 -2.09 -0.67 -26.32
CA MET A 372 -0.69 -0.31 -26.19
C MET A 372 0.24 -1.53 -26.30
N ALA A 373 -0.07 -2.63 -25.60
CA ALA A 373 0.72 -3.84 -25.63
C ALA A 373 0.69 -4.52 -27.01
N ALA A 374 -0.47 -4.57 -27.66
CA ALA A 374 -0.62 -5.11 -29.01
C ALA A 374 0.18 -4.31 -30.05
N LEU A 375 0.10 -2.98 -30.02
CA LEU A 375 0.88 -2.12 -30.93
C LEU A 375 2.39 -2.21 -30.66
N TRP A 376 2.79 -2.31 -29.39
CA TRP A 376 4.19 -2.57 -29.06
C TRP A 376 4.65 -3.93 -29.58
N LEU A 377 3.83 -4.98 -29.40
CA LEU A 377 4.11 -6.31 -29.91
C LEU A 377 4.24 -6.29 -31.43
N ALA A 378 3.29 -5.69 -32.15
CA ALA A 378 3.33 -5.56 -33.61
C ALA A 378 4.66 -4.96 -34.10
N ARG A 379 5.17 -3.95 -33.39
CA ARG A 379 6.46 -3.30 -33.72
C ARG A 379 7.68 -4.19 -33.44
N ASN A 380 7.62 -5.07 -32.44
CA ASN A 380 8.78 -5.86 -31.96
C ASN A 380 8.67 -7.35 -32.33
N ARG A 381 7.57 -7.78 -32.94
CA ARG A 381 7.18 -9.15 -33.18
C ARG A 381 8.25 -9.94 -33.93
N ASP A 382 8.77 -9.41 -35.02
CA ASP A 382 9.74 -10.11 -35.85
C ASP A 382 11.03 -10.45 -35.09
N ALA A 383 11.51 -9.53 -34.25
CA ALA A 383 12.68 -9.75 -33.42
C ALA A 383 12.42 -10.81 -32.34
N LEU A 384 11.24 -10.80 -31.71
CA LEU A 384 10.86 -11.79 -30.71
C LEU A 384 10.69 -13.19 -31.33
N ARG A 385 10.14 -13.28 -32.54
CA ARG A 385 10.00 -14.55 -33.29
C ARG A 385 11.34 -15.10 -33.76
N ALA A 386 12.26 -14.22 -34.19
CA ALA A 386 13.58 -14.65 -34.62
C ALA A 386 14.45 -15.23 -33.48
N GLY A 387 14.15 -14.88 -32.23
CA GLY A 387 14.84 -15.39 -31.04
C GLY A 387 14.21 -16.64 -30.40
N ALA A 388 13.12 -17.18 -30.95
CA ALA A 388 12.26 -18.20 -30.33
C ALA A 388 12.58 -19.64 -30.71
#